data_AF-A0A5Q4F7V1-F1
#
_entry.id   AF-A0A5Q4F7V1-F1
#
_cell.length_a   1.000
_cell.length_b   1.000
_cell.length_c   1.000
_cell.angle_alpha   90.00
_cell.angle_beta   90.00
_cell.angle_gamma   90.00
#
_symmetry.space_group_name_H-M   'P 1'
#
loop_
_entity.id
_entity.type
_entity.pdbx_description
1 polymer ?
#
loop_
_entity_poly.entity_id
_entity_poly.type
_entity_poly.pdbx_seq_one_letter_code
_entity_poly.pdbx_strand_id
1 'polypeptide(L)'
;MVSLVVMCYGGTPESESDYKKYIRDTRLGDFTVELDWMLLQRLAKTDYAAQLGKEIGFDIDPQWQKRVEKLLAATAEPFVPYEVSFPPVPFKKIPELEELRKAIYRMRGKGTSASPFNAFGLHLNPEIPTSDTRVLLRYLQAFLLLYEWLRLSHRIDLMRDITPFIDPFPDNYVLLVLDPDYRPGRDCLIDDYMEHNPTRNRPLDMLPLFAWLDEDRVQRQLADELIRARPTFHYRLPNSSIDDPDWTFAKEWNVWVQVERLAESTRTRQEMQELYVERKRHPVKTWADTWMREMRTRIMD
;
A
#
# COMPACT_ATOMS: atom_id res chain seq x y z
N MET A 1 11.45 -3.53 -18.31
CA MET A 1 11.71 -3.01 -16.95
C MET A 1 13.12 -3.32 -16.45
N VAL A 2 13.58 -4.57 -16.43
CA VAL A 2 14.93 -4.96 -15.95
C VAL A 2 16.06 -4.08 -16.50
N SER A 3 16.10 -3.85 -17.82
CA SER A 3 17.15 -3.02 -18.43
C SER A 3 17.15 -1.57 -17.93
N LEU A 4 16.00 -1.02 -17.52
CA LEU A 4 15.92 0.31 -16.93
C LEU A 4 16.55 0.32 -15.53
N VAL A 5 16.25 -0.69 -14.71
CA VAL A 5 16.85 -0.82 -13.37
C VAL A 5 18.37 -0.92 -13.49
N VAL A 6 18.89 -1.75 -14.40
CA VAL A 6 20.33 -1.87 -14.65
C VAL A 6 20.93 -0.56 -15.15
N MET A 7 20.25 0.16 -16.04
CA MET A 7 20.70 1.46 -16.53
C MET A 7 20.80 2.50 -15.40
N CYS A 8 19.85 2.51 -14.47
CA CYS A 8 19.80 3.48 -13.37
C CYS A 8 20.73 3.12 -12.20
N TYR A 9 20.94 1.83 -11.92
CA TYR A 9 21.59 1.38 -10.68
C TYR A 9 22.74 0.40 -10.86
N GLY A 10 23.01 -0.06 -12.08
CA GLY A 10 23.96 -1.13 -12.37
C GLY A 10 23.44 -2.50 -11.95
N GLY A 11 24.36 -3.41 -11.63
CA GLY A 11 24.05 -4.76 -11.18
C GLY A 11 23.84 -5.78 -12.31
N THR A 12 23.63 -7.03 -11.90
CA THR A 12 23.54 -8.19 -12.79
C THR A 12 22.14 -8.82 -12.72
N PRO A 13 21.42 -8.92 -13.84
CA PRO A 13 20.13 -9.62 -13.87
C PRO A 13 20.29 -11.12 -13.64
N GLU A 14 19.51 -11.67 -12.72
CA GLU A 14 19.34 -13.10 -12.48
C GLU A 14 17.86 -13.45 -12.67
N SER A 15 17.57 -14.50 -13.43
CA SER A 15 16.19 -14.93 -13.66
C SER A 15 15.83 -16.07 -12.72
N GLU A 16 14.79 -15.87 -11.90
CA GLU A 16 14.16 -16.96 -11.15
C GLU A 16 13.12 -17.67 -12.04
N SER A 17 12.36 -16.90 -12.81
CA SER A 17 11.42 -17.38 -13.82
C SER A 17 11.23 -16.35 -14.93
N ASP A 18 10.42 -16.66 -15.93
CA ASP A 18 10.04 -15.72 -16.99
C ASP A 18 9.35 -14.45 -16.44
N TYR A 19 8.69 -14.58 -15.28
CA TYR A 19 7.85 -13.54 -14.68
C TYR A 19 8.51 -12.84 -13.49
N LYS A 20 9.65 -13.33 -13.00
CA LYS A 20 10.32 -12.79 -11.81
C LYS A 20 11.84 -12.81 -11.98
N LYS A 21 12.42 -11.62 -11.88
CA LYS A 21 13.85 -11.38 -12.09
C LYS A 21 14.42 -10.57 -10.93
N TYR A 22 15.61 -10.95 -10.51
CA TYR A 22 16.42 -10.19 -9.57
C TYR A 22 17.44 -9.38 -10.33
N ILE A 23 17.79 -8.21 -9.82
CA ILE A 23 18.97 -7.46 -10.26
C ILE A 23 19.89 -7.37 -9.06
N ARG A 24 20.92 -8.22 -9.04
CA ARG A 24 21.89 -8.34 -7.96
C ARG A 24 22.93 -7.25 -8.01
N ASP A 25 23.52 -6.93 -6.87
CA ASP A 25 24.73 -6.08 -6.76
C ASP A 25 24.57 -4.70 -7.40
N THR A 26 23.35 -4.13 -7.35
CA THR A 26 23.17 -2.72 -7.72
C THR A 26 23.75 -1.81 -6.63
N ARG A 27 23.99 -0.54 -6.94
CA ARG A 27 24.49 0.44 -5.95
C ARG A 27 23.56 0.69 -4.75
N LEU A 28 22.28 0.28 -4.84
CA LEU A 28 21.29 0.40 -3.77
C LEU A 28 20.97 -0.94 -3.10
N GLY A 29 21.51 -2.06 -3.59
CA GLY A 29 21.16 -3.42 -3.16
C GLY A 29 20.32 -4.17 -4.21
N ASP A 30 19.77 -5.31 -3.83
CA ASP A 30 19.08 -6.18 -4.80
C ASP A 30 17.67 -5.71 -5.10
N PHE A 31 17.37 -5.52 -6.37
CA PHE A 31 16.03 -5.22 -6.85
C PHE A 31 15.31 -6.51 -7.25
N THR A 32 13.99 -6.50 -7.13
CA THR A 32 13.13 -7.52 -7.73
C THR A 32 12.21 -6.85 -8.74
N VAL A 33 12.11 -7.44 -9.93
CA VAL A 33 11.17 -7.04 -10.98
C VAL A 33 10.28 -8.24 -11.27
N GLU A 34 8.99 -8.09 -10.99
CA GLU A 34 7.99 -9.13 -11.17
C GLU A 34 6.91 -8.65 -12.13
N LEU A 35 6.37 -9.54 -12.96
CA LEU A 35 5.12 -9.31 -13.67
C LEU A 35 3.97 -9.57 -12.69
N ASP A 36 3.11 -8.58 -12.45
CA ASP A 36 2.02 -8.68 -11.47
C ASP A 36 0.88 -9.55 -12.00
N TRP A 37 1.09 -10.86 -11.96
CA TRP A 37 0.14 -11.89 -12.37
C TRP A 37 -1.03 -12.01 -11.39
N MET A 38 -0.84 -11.64 -10.12
CA MET A 38 -1.90 -11.61 -9.12
C MET A 38 -2.95 -10.55 -9.45
N LEU A 39 -2.51 -9.37 -9.90
CA LEU A 39 -3.41 -8.36 -10.41
C LEU A 39 -4.19 -8.89 -11.63
N LEU A 40 -3.52 -9.53 -12.60
CA LEU A 40 -4.22 -10.15 -13.74
C LEU A 40 -5.24 -11.20 -13.34
N GLN A 41 -4.92 -12.11 -12.42
CA GLN A 41 -5.87 -13.14 -11.97
C GLN A 41 -7.08 -12.54 -11.25
N ARG A 42 -6.89 -11.46 -10.47
CA ARG A 42 -7.99 -10.80 -9.75
C ARG A 42 -8.84 -9.92 -10.68
N LEU A 43 -8.20 -9.28 -11.66
CA LEU A 43 -8.86 -8.56 -12.75
C LEU A 43 -9.58 -9.51 -13.74
N ALA A 44 -9.07 -10.72 -13.93
CA ALA A 44 -9.70 -11.76 -14.72
C ALA A 44 -10.99 -12.31 -14.08
N LYS A 45 -11.10 -12.19 -12.76
CA LYS A 45 -12.27 -12.61 -11.97
C LYS A 45 -13.36 -11.54 -11.84
N THR A 46 -13.13 -10.33 -12.35
CA THR A 46 -14.10 -9.24 -12.41
C THR A 46 -14.51 -8.96 -13.86
N ASP A 47 -15.63 -8.26 -14.08
CA ASP A 47 -16.07 -7.81 -15.42
C ASP A 47 -15.04 -6.93 -16.17
N TYR A 48 -13.96 -6.58 -15.48
CA TYR A 48 -12.79 -5.88 -15.97
C TYR A 48 -12.12 -6.56 -17.17
N ALA A 49 -12.02 -7.90 -17.19
CA ALA A 49 -11.40 -8.61 -18.31
C ALA A 49 -12.12 -8.34 -19.63
N ALA A 50 -13.46 -8.32 -19.61
CA ALA A 50 -14.29 -8.05 -20.78
C ALA A 50 -14.16 -6.58 -21.26
N GLN A 51 -13.96 -5.63 -20.33
CA GLN A 51 -13.75 -4.22 -20.67
C GLN A 51 -12.34 -3.93 -21.19
N LEU A 52 -11.30 -4.51 -20.58
CA LEU A 52 -9.93 -4.41 -21.09
C LEU A 52 -9.84 -5.02 -22.49
N GLY A 53 -10.54 -6.14 -22.72
CA GLY A 53 -10.74 -6.73 -24.04
C GLY A 53 -11.29 -5.74 -25.08
N LYS A 54 -12.33 -4.98 -24.73
CA LYS A 54 -12.91 -3.97 -25.64
C LYS A 54 -11.95 -2.82 -25.96
N GLU A 55 -11.16 -2.34 -25.01
CA GLU A 55 -10.16 -1.27 -25.26
C GLU A 55 -9.01 -1.75 -26.16
N ILE A 56 -8.66 -3.04 -26.10
CA ILE A 56 -7.60 -3.65 -26.93
C ILE A 56 -8.11 -4.30 -28.22
N GLY A 57 -9.42 -4.18 -28.51
CA GLY A 57 -10.04 -4.71 -29.74
C GLY A 57 -10.29 -6.22 -29.75
N PHE A 58 -10.33 -6.88 -28.59
CA PHE A 58 -10.66 -8.29 -28.41
C PHE A 58 -11.99 -8.46 -27.69
N ASP A 59 -12.99 -9.05 -28.34
CA ASP A 59 -14.25 -9.42 -27.68
C ASP A 59 -14.01 -10.68 -26.84
N ILE A 60 -13.91 -10.52 -25.52
CA ILE A 60 -13.66 -11.62 -24.59
C ILE A 60 -15.01 -12.20 -24.15
N ASP A 61 -15.40 -13.30 -24.78
CA ASP A 61 -16.57 -14.09 -24.40
C ASP A 61 -16.38 -14.66 -22.98
N PRO A 62 -17.34 -14.48 -22.05
CA PRO A 62 -17.31 -15.03 -20.69
C PRO A 62 -17.04 -16.54 -20.61
N GLN A 63 -17.41 -17.33 -21.64
CA GLN A 63 -17.14 -18.77 -21.67
C GLN A 63 -15.67 -19.12 -21.95
N TRP A 64 -14.82 -18.15 -22.28
CA TRP A 64 -13.42 -18.34 -22.67
C TRP A 64 -12.39 -18.01 -21.57
N GLN A 65 -12.81 -17.63 -20.36
CA GLN A 65 -11.90 -17.25 -19.26
C GLN A 65 -10.73 -18.22 -19.04
N LYS A 66 -10.97 -19.55 -19.06
CA LYS A 66 -9.91 -20.58 -18.88
C LYS A 66 -8.93 -20.70 -20.05
N ARG A 67 -9.34 -20.33 -21.27
CA ARG A 67 -8.47 -20.33 -22.46
C ARG A 67 -7.70 -19.02 -22.57
N VAL A 68 -8.29 -17.92 -22.11
CA VAL A 68 -7.68 -16.59 -21.99
C VAL A 68 -6.57 -16.60 -20.95
N GLU A 69 -6.68 -17.31 -19.83
CA GLU A 69 -5.55 -17.50 -18.89
C GLU A 69 -4.31 -18.11 -19.57
N LYS A 70 -4.49 -19.13 -20.42
CA LYS A 70 -3.40 -19.78 -21.16
C LYS A 70 -2.87 -18.93 -22.32
N LEU A 71 -3.72 -18.16 -22.99
CA LEU A 71 -3.32 -17.28 -24.09
C LEU A 71 -2.61 -16.02 -23.55
N LEU A 72 -3.13 -15.41 -22.47
CA LEU A 72 -2.47 -14.32 -21.75
C LEU A 72 -1.10 -14.76 -21.22
N ALA A 73 -0.98 -15.97 -20.67
CA ALA A 73 0.32 -16.47 -20.20
C ALA A 73 1.39 -16.55 -21.31
N ALA A 74 0.99 -16.67 -22.58
CA ALA A 74 1.89 -16.79 -23.73
C ALA A 74 2.08 -15.48 -24.53
N THR A 75 1.19 -14.49 -24.42
CA THR A 75 1.24 -13.23 -25.21
C THR A 75 0.97 -11.94 -24.41
N ALA A 76 0.79 -11.98 -23.08
CA ALA A 76 0.38 -10.81 -22.29
C ALA A 76 1.50 -9.88 -21.80
N GLU A 77 2.77 -10.15 -22.11
CA GLU A 77 3.90 -9.30 -21.69
C GLU A 77 3.71 -7.78 -21.98
N PRO A 78 3.01 -7.35 -23.05
CA PRO A 78 2.72 -5.92 -23.28
C PRO A 78 1.64 -5.32 -22.37
N PHE A 79 0.83 -6.15 -21.70
CA PHE A 79 -0.39 -5.76 -20.99
C PHE A 79 -0.33 -6.02 -19.48
N VAL A 80 0.63 -6.83 -19.03
CA VAL A 80 0.87 -7.10 -17.61
C VAL A 80 1.74 -5.98 -17.02
N PRO A 81 1.32 -5.31 -15.94
CA PRO A 81 2.17 -4.33 -15.29
C PRO A 81 3.35 -5.00 -14.58
N TYR A 82 4.47 -4.27 -14.55
CA TYR A 82 5.64 -4.67 -13.78
C TYR A 82 5.54 -4.10 -12.37
N GLU A 83 5.68 -4.97 -11.36
CA GLU A 83 6.04 -4.56 -10.00
C GLU A 83 7.55 -4.46 -9.90
N VAL A 84 8.04 -3.36 -9.32
CA VAL A 84 9.46 -3.19 -8.98
C VAL A 84 9.58 -3.02 -7.48
N SER A 85 10.17 -4.02 -6.83
CA SER A 85 10.51 -3.95 -5.41
C SER A 85 11.95 -3.48 -5.24
N PHE A 86 12.10 -2.39 -4.50
CA PHE A 86 13.39 -1.84 -4.11
C PHE A 86 13.97 -2.65 -2.93
N PRO A 87 15.30 -2.74 -2.79
CA PRO A 87 15.92 -3.17 -1.54
C PRO A 87 15.57 -2.19 -0.40
N PRO A 88 15.86 -2.53 0.86
CA PRO A 88 15.88 -1.55 1.94
C PRO A 88 16.83 -0.39 1.60
N VAL A 89 16.27 0.81 1.43
CA VAL A 89 17.03 2.00 1.01
C VAL A 89 17.16 2.94 2.20
N PRO A 90 18.40 3.31 2.61
CA PRO A 90 18.60 4.32 3.64
C PRO A 90 17.93 5.65 3.28
N PHE A 91 17.35 6.35 4.25
CA PHE A 91 16.63 7.61 4.03
C PHE A 91 17.40 8.63 3.17
N LYS A 92 18.71 8.79 3.42
CA LYS A 92 19.59 9.72 2.67
C LYS A 92 19.72 9.38 1.18
N LYS A 93 19.43 8.13 0.80
CA LYS A 93 19.49 7.62 -0.57
C LYS A 93 18.12 7.60 -1.27
N ILE A 94 17.02 7.96 -0.60
CA ILE A 94 15.69 8.07 -1.22
C ILE A 94 15.70 8.94 -2.51
N PRO A 95 16.45 10.06 -2.58
CA PRO A 95 16.53 10.83 -3.82
C PRO A 95 17.05 10.04 -5.03
N GLU A 96 17.84 8.98 -4.83
CA GLU A 96 18.35 8.11 -5.91
C GLU A 96 17.22 7.28 -6.55
N LEU A 97 16.09 7.06 -5.84
CA LEU A 97 14.94 6.33 -6.38
C LEU A 97 14.27 7.07 -7.54
N GLU A 98 14.40 8.40 -7.57
CA GLU A 98 13.84 9.24 -8.63
C GLU A 98 14.45 8.97 -10.01
N GLU A 99 15.65 8.38 -10.07
CA GLU A 99 16.29 8.06 -11.34
C GLU A 99 15.48 7.05 -12.15
N LEU A 100 15.00 5.97 -11.51
CA LEU A 100 14.15 4.99 -12.16
C LEU A 100 12.81 5.57 -12.56
N ARG A 101 12.17 6.34 -11.68
CA ARG A 101 10.91 7.04 -12.00
C ARG A 101 11.07 7.91 -13.25
N LYS A 102 12.11 8.75 -13.29
CA LYS A 102 12.39 9.63 -14.43
C LYS A 102 12.71 8.83 -15.70
N ALA A 103 13.42 7.71 -15.60
CA ALA A 103 13.69 6.84 -16.73
C ALA A 103 12.40 6.21 -17.29
N ILE A 104 11.52 5.72 -16.41
CA ILE A 104 10.20 5.19 -16.79
C ILE A 104 9.36 6.27 -17.47
N TYR A 105 9.32 7.49 -16.89
CA TYR A 105 8.62 8.63 -17.47
C TYR A 105 9.11 8.96 -18.90
N ARG A 106 10.43 9.04 -19.11
CA ARG A 106 11.02 9.32 -20.44
C ARG A 106 10.67 8.26 -21.48
N MET A 107 10.50 7.00 -21.06
CA MET A 107 10.03 5.92 -21.92
C MET A 107 8.51 5.92 -22.13
N ARG A 108 7.80 6.96 -21.69
CA ARG A 108 6.33 7.08 -21.72
C ARG A 108 5.65 5.93 -20.96
N GLY A 109 6.25 5.48 -19.85
CA GLY A 109 5.60 4.58 -18.92
C GLY A 109 4.28 5.16 -18.43
N LYS A 110 3.26 4.31 -18.32
CA LYS A 110 1.91 4.69 -17.87
C LYS A 110 1.82 4.59 -16.35
N GLY A 111 1.26 5.58 -15.68
CA GLY A 111 0.99 5.55 -14.24
C GLY A 111 -0.49 5.31 -13.93
N THR A 112 -0.86 5.47 -12.65
CA THR A 112 -2.22 5.21 -12.15
C THR A 112 -3.30 6.02 -12.88
N SER A 113 -3.00 7.22 -13.39
CA SER A 113 -3.97 8.09 -14.08
C SER A 113 -4.10 7.80 -15.58
N ALA A 114 -3.20 7.02 -16.17
CA ALA A 114 -3.21 6.71 -17.60
C ALA A 114 -4.40 5.82 -18.04
N SER A 115 -5.11 5.19 -17.11
CA SER A 115 -6.38 4.52 -17.36
C SER A 115 -7.15 4.41 -16.04
N PRO A 116 -8.50 4.58 -16.03
CA PRO A 116 -9.33 4.30 -14.86
C PRO A 116 -9.20 2.85 -14.36
N PHE A 117 -8.60 1.99 -15.18
CA PHE A 117 -8.36 0.57 -14.93
C PHE A 117 -6.97 0.26 -14.35
N ASN A 118 -6.08 1.26 -14.23
CA ASN A 118 -4.73 1.04 -13.70
C ASN A 118 -4.74 1.00 -12.17
N ALA A 119 -4.69 -0.20 -11.60
CA ALA A 119 -4.59 -0.40 -10.15
C ALA A 119 -3.16 -0.20 -9.60
N PHE A 120 -2.31 0.58 -10.26
CA PHE A 120 -0.91 0.75 -9.85
C PHE A 120 -0.85 1.49 -8.52
N GLY A 121 -0.29 0.84 -7.51
CA GLY A 121 -0.06 1.40 -6.18
C GLY A 121 1.42 1.55 -5.89
N LEU A 122 1.75 2.53 -5.06
CA LEU A 122 3.05 2.60 -4.41
C LEU A 122 2.88 2.05 -3.00
N HIS A 123 3.64 1.02 -2.66
CA HIS A 123 3.75 0.54 -1.30
C HIS A 123 4.99 1.16 -0.65
N LEU A 124 4.80 1.97 0.38
CA LEU A 124 5.88 2.42 1.24
C LEU A 124 6.03 1.41 2.37
N ASN A 125 7.27 1.05 2.70
CA ASN A 125 7.61 0.21 3.83
C ASN A 125 8.55 0.97 4.77
N PRO A 126 8.08 1.97 5.54
CA PRO A 126 8.87 2.63 6.58
C PRO A 126 9.27 1.63 7.66
N GLU A 127 10.57 1.57 7.97
CA GLU A 127 11.09 0.72 9.04
C GLU A 127 10.49 1.15 10.39
N ILE A 128 10.17 0.18 11.26
CA ILE A 128 9.67 0.51 12.60
C ILE A 128 10.77 1.17 13.43
N PRO A 129 10.46 2.18 14.27
CA PRO A 129 11.46 2.77 15.14
C PRO A 129 11.89 1.82 16.28
N THR A 130 11.01 0.90 16.68
CA THR A 130 11.26 -0.11 17.72
C THR A 130 10.16 -1.17 17.70
N SER A 131 10.44 -2.34 18.28
CA SER A 131 9.46 -3.41 18.51
C SER A 131 8.60 -3.21 19.77
N ASP A 132 8.74 -2.09 20.50
CA ASP A 132 7.88 -1.77 21.65
C ASP A 132 6.42 -1.59 21.19
N THR A 133 5.53 -2.44 21.69
CA THR A 133 4.09 -2.44 21.39
C THR A 133 3.44 -1.08 21.59
N ARG A 134 3.86 -0.31 22.60
CA ARG A 134 3.31 1.02 22.86
C ARG A 134 3.65 1.99 21.74
N VAL A 135 4.81 1.85 21.11
CA VAL A 135 5.20 2.69 19.96
C VAL A 135 4.44 2.25 18.72
N LEU A 136 4.38 0.95 18.45
CA LEU A 136 3.62 0.41 17.32
C LEU A 136 2.12 0.80 17.38
N LEU A 137 1.53 0.74 18.57
CA LEU A 137 0.15 1.16 18.81
C LEU A 137 -0.04 2.65 18.51
N ARG A 138 0.89 3.54 18.91
CA ARG A 138 0.77 4.98 18.61
C ARG A 138 0.79 5.26 17.11
N TYR A 139 1.62 4.55 16.36
CA TYR A 139 1.68 4.68 14.89
C TYR A 139 0.38 4.19 14.23
N LEU A 140 -0.15 3.04 14.68
CA LEU A 140 -1.44 2.54 14.21
C LEU A 140 -2.58 3.51 14.55
N GLN A 141 -2.64 4.03 15.78
CA GLN A 141 -3.63 5.02 16.20
C GLN A 141 -3.51 6.31 15.37
N ALA A 142 -2.30 6.82 15.19
CA ALA A 142 -2.04 7.99 14.35
C ALA A 142 -2.52 7.77 12.91
N PHE A 143 -2.23 6.60 12.34
CA PHE A 143 -2.71 6.22 11.01
C PHE A 143 -4.25 6.25 10.93
N LEU A 144 -4.92 5.60 11.88
CA LEU A 144 -6.38 5.50 11.91
C LEU A 144 -7.04 6.88 12.05
N LEU A 145 -6.52 7.73 12.93
CA LEU A 145 -6.96 9.12 13.08
C LEU A 145 -6.74 9.92 11.79
N LEU A 146 -5.63 9.66 11.11
CA LEU A 146 -5.24 10.36 9.89
C LEU A 146 -5.90 9.83 8.61
N TYR A 147 -6.60 8.70 8.67
CA TYR A 147 -6.99 7.94 7.49
C TYR A 147 -7.70 8.76 6.41
N GLU A 148 -8.74 9.52 6.76
CA GLU A 148 -9.48 10.37 5.80
C GLU A 148 -8.60 11.45 5.18
N TRP A 149 -7.71 12.07 5.96
CA TRP A 149 -6.76 13.05 5.46
C TRP A 149 -5.69 12.44 4.56
N LEU A 150 -5.22 11.23 4.87
CA LEU A 150 -4.29 10.49 4.02
C LEU A 150 -4.92 10.16 2.67
N ARG A 151 -6.18 9.70 2.66
CA ARG A 151 -6.93 9.41 1.43
C ARG A 151 -6.99 10.62 0.50
N LEU A 152 -7.37 11.77 1.06
CA LEU A 152 -7.48 13.02 0.31
C LEU A 152 -6.11 13.57 -0.12
N SER A 153 -5.09 13.44 0.73
CA SER A 153 -3.71 13.87 0.41
C SER A 153 -3.12 13.12 -0.77
N HIS A 154 -3.43 11.84 -0.90
CA HIS A 154 -3.04 11.03 -2.05
C HIS A 154 -3.95 11.21 -3.27
N ARG A 155 -4.97 12.08 -3.18
CA ARG A 155 -6.00 12.28 -4.21
C ARG A 155 -6.62 10.96 -4.64
N ILE A 156 -6.88 10.08 -3.66
CA ILE A 156 -7.61 8.84 -3.90
C ILE A 156 -9.10 9.21 -3.99
N ASP A 157 -9.49 9.93 -5.04
CA ASP A 157 -10.89 10.27 -5.26
C ASP A 157 -11.56 9.29 -6.23
N LEU A 158 -12.70 8.77 -5.76
CA LEU A 158 -13.82 8.07 -6.41
C LEU A 158 -13.54 6.77 -7.20
N MET A 159 -12.41 6.62 -7.88
CA MET A 159 -12.21 5.44 -8.74
C MET A 159 -11.77 4.19 -7.98
N ARG A 160 -11.12 4.35 -6.81
CA ARG A 160 -10.75 3.20 -5.96
C ARG A 160 -11.90 2.65 -5.12
N ASP A 161 -12.98 3.40 -4.91
CA ASP A 161 -14.19 2.87 -4.26
C ASP A 161 -14.93 1.85 -5.15
N ILE A 162 -14.60 1.83 -6.46
CA ILE A 162 -15.16 0.91 -7.47
C ILE A 162 -14.21 -0.28 -7.70
N THR A 163 -12.93 -0.14 -7.36
CA THR A 163 -11.96 -1.23 -7.48
C THR A 163 -11.83 -1.98 -6.14
N PRO A 164 -11.69 -3.32 -6.12
CA PRO A 164 -11.60 -4.12 -4.88
C PRO A 164 -10.28 -3.94 -4.11
N PHE A 165 -9.58 -2.81 -4.29
CA PHE A 165 -8.25 -2.58 -3.77
C PHE A 165 -8.31 -1.69 -2.53
N ILE A 166 -7.82 -2.25 -1.41
CA ILE A 166 -7.58 -1.58 -0.13
C ILE A 166 -8.88 -1.26 0.63
N ASP A 167 -9.35 -2.23 1.42
CA ASP A 167 -10.57 -2.08 2.22
C ASP A 167 -10.29 -1.26 3.49
N PRO A 168 -11.13 -0.27 3.83
CA PRO A 168 -10.99 0.50 5.06
C PRO A 168 -11.04 -0.41 6.30
N PHE A 169 -10.46 0.05 7.39
CA PHE A 169 -10.55 -0.65 8.67
C PHE A 169 -12.01 -0.71 9.15
N PRO A 170 -12.48 -1.84 9.71
CA PRO A 170 -13.80 -1.93 10.30
C PRO A 170 -14.01 -0.91 11.42
N ASP A 171 -15.17 -0.24 11.46
CA ASP A 171 -15.45 0.81 12.46
C ASP A 171 -15.27 0.32 13.91
N ASN A 172 -15.66 -0.93 14.21
CA ASN A 172 -15.49 -1.52 15.55
C ASN A 172 -14.01 -1.68 15.93
N TYR A 173 -13.15 -2.05 14.99
CA TYR A 173 -11.71 -2.13 15.20
C TYR A 173 -11.10 -0.75 15.42
N VAL A 174 -11.53 0.24 14.62
CA VAL A 174 -11.07 1.62 14.79
C VAL A 174 -11.44 2.15 16.18
N LEU A 175 -12.67 1.91 16.64
CA LEU A 175 -13.12 2.32 17.97
C LEU A 175 -12.35 1.60 19.09
N LEU A 176 -12.08 0.30 18.95
CA LEU A 176 -11.26 -0.46 19.90
C LEU A 176 -9.87 0.15 20.05
N VAL A 177 -9.17 0.35 18.93
CA VAL A 177 -7.78 0.82 18.94
C VAL A 177 -7.67 2.27 19.39
N LEU A 178 -8.68 3.10 19.09
CA LEU A 178 -8.71 4.51 19.47
C LEU A 178 -9.24 4.75 20.89
N ASP A 179 -9.77 3.73 21.58
CA ASP A 179 -10.21 3.86 22.96
C ASP A 179 -9.05 4.32 23.86
N PRO A 180 -9.21 5.40 24.65
CA PRO A 180 -8.19 5.89 25.56
C PRO A 180 -7.71 4.85 26.58
N ASP A 181 -8.50 3.85 26.93
CA ASP A 181 -8.13 2.81 27.90
C ASP A 181 -7.50 1.57 27.24
N TYR A 182 -7.50 1.49 25.89
CA TYR A 182 -6.90 0.38 25.17
C TYR A 182 -5.37 0.40 25.28
N ARG A 183 -4.83 -0.49 26.11
CA ARG A 183 -3.39 -0.65 26.41
C ARG A 183 -2.95 -2.11 26.29
N PRO A 184 -3.06 -2.72 25.10
CA PRO A 184 -2.74 -4.12 24.89
C PRO A 184 -1.25 -4.39 25.10
N GLY A 185 -0.94 -5.60 25.58
CA GLY A 185 0.37 -6.20 25.34
C GLY A 185 0.51 -6.62 23.87
N ARG A 186 1.72 -7.01 23.45
CA ARG A 186 2.03 -7.39 22.08
C ARG A 186 1.05 -8.42 21.51
N ASP A 187 0.83 -9.50 22.26
CA ASP A 187 0.03 -10.64 21.82
C ASP A 187 -1.43 -10.24 21.60
N CYS A 188 -2.01 -9.47 22.53
CA CYS A 188 -3.36 -8.91 22.40
C CYS A 188 -3.49 -7.98 21.19
N LEU A 189 -2.49 -7.12 20.94
CA LEU A 189 -2.51 -6.23 19.76
C LEU A 189 -2.53 -7.02 18.45
N ILE A 190 -1.76 -8.12 18.38
CA ILE A 190 -1.72 -8.99 17.19
C ILE A 190 -3.07 -9.71 17.04
N ASP A 191 -3.57 -10.32 18.12
CA ASP A 191 -4.83 -11.07 18.11
C ASP A 191 -6.02 -10.17 17.72
N ASP A 192 -6.14 -8.98 18.32
CA ASP A 192 -7.17 -8.00 18.00
C ASP A 192 -7.06 -7.52 16.54
N TYR A 193 -5.84 -7.31 16.02
CA TYR A 193 -5.69 -6.96 14.61
C TYR A 193 -6.18 -8.10 13.72
N MET A 194 -5.79 -9.34 13.98
CA MET A 194 -6.13 -10.48 13.12
C MET A 194 -7.62 -10.85 13.20
N GLU A 195 -8.25 -10.72 14.37
CA GLU A 195 -9.70 -10.93 14.53
C GLU A 195 -10.50 -10.00 13.62
N HIS A 196 -10.12 -8.72 13.58
CA HIS A 196 -10.83 -7.72 12.79
C HIS A 196 -10.31 -7.56 11.35
N ASN A 197 -9.07 -7.96 11.09
CA ASN A 197 -8.37 -7.79 9.82
C ASN A 197 -7.66 -9.08 9.38
N PRO A 198 -8.39 -10.19 9.16
CA PRO A 198 -7.80 -11.45 8.65
C PRO A 198 -7.53 -11.35 7.13
N THR A 199 -6.91 -10.26 6.70
CA THR A 199 -6.67 -9.96 5.29
C THR A 199 -5.49 -9.02 5.16
N ARG A 200 -4.71 -9.20 4.09
CA ARG A 200 -3.67 -8.26 3.67
C ARG A 200 -4.27 -7.00 3.04
N ASN A 201 -5.56 -7.00 2.68
CA ASN A 201 -6.23 -5.93 1.94
C ASN A 201 -6.58 -4.70 2.80
N ARG A 202 -5.60 -4.11 3.48
CA ARG A 202 -5.76 -2.90 4.30
C ARG A 202 -4.87 -1.74 3.84
N PRO A 203 -5.28 -0.48 4.08
CA PRO A 203 -4.47 0.72 3.80
C PRO A 203 -3.11 0.70 4.50
N LEU A 204 -3.10 0.14 5.72
CA LEU A 204 -1.92 -0.17 6.50
C LEU A 204 -1.99 -1.65 6.86
N ASP A 205 -1.25 -2.47 6.12
CA ASP A 205 -1.16 -3.90 6.37
C ASP A 205 -0.11 -4.15 7.45
N MET A 206 -0.54 -4.64 8.61
CA MET A 206 0.35 -4.91 9.75
C MET A 206 0.82 -6.37 9.76
N LEU A 207 0.27 -7.24 8.90
CA LEU A 207 0.60 -8.67 8.91
C LEU A 207 2.09 -8.93 8.65
N PRO A 208 2.82 -8.23 7.75
CA PRO A 208 4.26 -8.40 7.62
C PRO A 208 5.04 -8.10 8.91
N LEU A 209 4.62 -7.08 9.66
CA LEU A 209 5.24 -6.71 10.93
C LEU A 209 4.89 -7.72 12.02
N PHE A 210 3.62 -8.12 12.11
CA PHE A 210 3.19 -9.08 13.13
C PHE A 210 3.76 -10.47 12.90
N ALA A 211 3.92 -10.90 11.64
CA ALA A 211 4.64 -12.13 11.33
C ALA A 211 6.13 -12.04 11.68
N TRP A 212 6.74 -10.86 11.57
CA TRP A 212 8.12 -10.66 12.03
C TRP A 212 8.27 -10.68 13.56
N LEU A 213 7.23 -10.25 14.28
CA LEU A 213 7.21 -10.31 15.75
C LEU A 213 6.85 -11.70 16.28
N ASP A 214 5.90 -12.38 15.65
CA ASP A 214 5.34 -13.67 16.09
C ASP A 214 4.72 -14.42 14.89
N GLU A 215 5.56 -15.12 14.14
CA GLU A 215 5.18 -15.85 12.92
C GLU A 215 4.13 -16.94 13.21
N ASP A 216 4.33 -17.72 14.27
CA ASP A 216 3.44 -18.82 14.65
C ASP A 216 2.02 -18.33 14.97
N ARG A 217 1.88 -17.16 15.58
CA ARG A 217 0.58 -16.55 15.84
C ARG A 217 -0.14 -16.16 14.56
N VAL A 218 0.55 -15.53 13.61
CA VAL A 218 -0.04 -15.12 12.33
C VAL A 218 -0.38 -16.32 11.45
N GLN A 219 0.53 -17.28 11.32
CA GLN A 219 0.34 -18.46 10.47
C GLN A 219 -0.79 -19.38 10.95
N ARG A 220 -1.06 -19.42 12.26
CA ARG A 220 -2.20 -20.19 12.80
C ARG A 220 -3.56 -19.71 12.29
N GLN A 221 -3.69 -18.42 11.96
CA GLN A 221 -4.95 -17.84 11.50
C GLN A 221 -5.00 -17.64 9.97
N LEU A 222 -3.83 -17.50 9.32
CA LEU A 222 -3.70 -17.20 7.89
C LEU A 222 -2.71 -18.13 7.17
N ALA A 223 -2.84 -19.45 7.40
CA ALA A 223 -1.88 -20.46 6.92
C ALA A 223 -1.68 -20.50 5.39
N ASP A 224 -2.68 -20.09 4.61
CA ASP A 224 -2.63 -20.15 3.15
C ASP A 224 -2.13 -18.84 2.50
N GLU A 225 -1.87 -17.79 3.30
CA GLU A 225 -1.45 -16.48 2.79
C GLU A 225 0.08 -16.33 2.81
N LEU A 226 0.66 -15.97 1.67
CA LEU A 226 2.10 -15.66 1.60
C LEU A 226 2.38 -14.30 2.24
N ILE A 227 2.73 -14.31 3.53
CA ILE A 227 3.10 -13.13 4.31
C ILE A 227 4.63 -13.08 4.44
N ARG A 228 5.26 -12.16 3.71
CA ARG A 228 6.72 -11.93 3.82
C ARG A 228 7.00 -11.08 5.06
N ALA A 229 7.40 -11.71 6.16
CA ALA A 229 7.72 -11.06 7.43
C ALA A 229 8.85 -10.02 7.29
N ARG A 230 8.65 -8.83 7.85
CA ARG A 230 9.65 -7.74 7.88
C ARG A 230 9.28 -6.64 8.89
N PRO A 231 10.26 -5.96 9.51
CA PRO A 231 10.04 -4.95 10.56
C PRO A 231 9.62 -3.59 9.99
N THR A 232 8.44 -3.52 9.37
CA THR A 232 7.98 -2.31 8.68
C THR A 232 6.48 -2.11 8.74
N PHE A 233 6.05 -0.85 8.70
CA PHE A 233 4.67 -0.49 8.40
C PHE A 233 4.40 -0.68 6.90
N HIS A 234 3.59 -1.67 6.49
CA HIS A 234 3.28 -1.85 5.08
C HIS A 234 2.17 -0.89 4.65
N TYR A 235 2.56 0.31 4.24
CA TYR A 235 1.66 1.40 3.86
C TYR A 235 1.31 1.33 2.37
N ARG A 236 0.05 1.07 2.06
CA ARG A 236 -0.41 0.68 0.71
C ARG A 236 -1.26 1.72 0.01
N LEU A 237 -1.52 2.84 0.69
CA LEU A 237 -2.43 3.88 0.22
C LEU A 237 -1.88 4.70 -0.98
N PRO A 238 -0.59 5.08 -1.04
CA PRO A 238 -0.07 5.96 -2.09
C PRO A 238 -0.35 5.49 -3.52
N ASN A 239 -0.61 6.45 -4.41
CA ASN A 239 -0.74 6.19 -5.84
C ASN A 239 0.63 6.09 -6.51
N SER A 240 0.72 5.36 -7.62
CA SER A 240 1.92 5.27 -8.45
C SER A 240 1.75 6.11 -9.73
N SER A 241 1.79 7.45 -9.58
CA SER A 241 1.66 8.40 -10.69
C SER A 241 3.00 8.65 -11.40
N ILE A 242 3.66 7.57 -11.81
CA ILE A 242 4.97 7.60 -12.48
C ILE A 242 4.98 8.39 -13.82
N ASP A 243 3.79 8.61 -14.39
CA ASP A 243 3.53 9.41 -15.59
C ASP A 243 3.28 10.90 -15.32
N ASP A 244 3.21 11.31 -14.05
CA ASP A 244 3.18 12.70 -13.65
C ASP A 244 4.62 13.20 -13.38
N PRO A 245 5.13 14.19 -14.13
CA PRO A 245 6.47 14.71 -13.90
C PRO A 245 6.65 15.34 -12.50
N ASP A 246 5.57 15.86 -11.91
CA ASP A 246 5.57 16.49 -10.60
C ASP A 246 5.40 15.47 -9.46
N TRP A 247 4.99 14.24 -9.74
CA TRP A 247 4.92 13.17 -8.75
C TRP A 247 6.33 12.66 -8.40
N THR A 248 6.58 12.43 -7.11
CA THR A 248 7.89 11.95 -6.60
C THR A 248 7.67 11.06 -5.37
N PHE A 249 8.59 10.14 -5.12
CA PHE A 249 8.56 9.32 -3.90
C PHE A 249 8.61 10.18 -2.64
N ALA A 250 9.33 11.31 -2.68
CA ALA A 250 9.42 12.24 -1.57
C ALA A 250 8.08 12.89 -1.21
N LYS A 251 7.25 13.23 -2.20
CA LYS A 251 5.90 13.77 -1.95
C LYS A 251 5.03 12.75 -1.22
N GLU A 252 5.05 11.49 -1.67
CA GLU A 252 4.29 10.41 -1.04
C GLU A 252 4.81 10.10 0.37
N TRP A 253 6.13 10.12 0.57
CA TRP A 253 6.75 9.93 1.88
C TRP A 253 6.41 11.07 2.86
N ASN A 254 6.36 12.32 2.40
CA ASN A 254 6.00 13.47 3.25
C ASN A 254 4.56 13.41 3.78
N VAL A 255 3.68 12.68 3.10
CA VAL A 255 2.33 12.37 3.62
C VAL A 255 2.44 11.37 4.77
N TRP A 256 3.22 10.30 4.63
CA TRP A 256 3.51 9.35 5.72
C TRP A 256 4.14 10.03 6.94
N VAL A 257 5.03 11.01 6.75
CA VAL A 257 5.65 11.77 7.85
C VAL A 257 4.61 12.42 8.79
N GLN A 258 3.40 12.73 8.32
CA GLN A 258 2.35 13.22 9.24
C GLN A 258 1.87 12.15 10.22
N VAL A 259 1.87 10.88 9.82
CA VAL A 259 1.63 9.74 10.73
C VAL A 259 2.69 9.68 11.81
N GLU A 260 3.96 9.80 11.43
CA GLU A 260 5.09 9.80 12.37
C GLU A 260 4.98 10.97 13.36
N ARG A 261 4.70 12.18 12.86
CA ARG A 261 4.52 13.38 13.69
C ARG A 261 3.39 13.23 14.70
N LEU A 262 2.23 12.71 14.28
CA LEU A 262 1.10 12.51 15.19
C LEU A 262 1.38 11.36 16.18
N ALA A 263 2.07 10.30 15.76
CA ALA A 263 2.45 9.20 16.65
C ALA A 263 3.38 9.67 17.79
N GLU A 264 4.23 10.66 17.52
CA GLU A 264 5.13 11.26 18.50
C GLU A 264 4.48 12.41 19.31
N SER A 265 3.46 13.08 18.77
CA SER A 265 2.69 14.09 19.53
C SER A 265 1.63 13.44 20.44
N THR A 266 2.06 13.03 21.64
CA THR A 266 1.16 12.38 22.62
C THR A 266 -0.10 13.20 22.91
N ARG A 267 0.07 14.50 23.17
CA ARG A 267 -1.05 15.40 23.48
C ARG A 267 -2.04 15.49 22.31
N THR A 268 -1.56 15.84 21.11
CA THR A 268 -2.42 15.98 19.92
C THR A 268 -3.15 14.67 19.61
N ARG A 269 -2.44 13.53 19.68
CA ARG A 269 -3.04 12.21 19.45
C ARG A 269 -4.16 11.91 20.44
N GLN A 270 -3.93 12.13 21.74
CA GLN A 270 -4.95 11.87 22.77
C GLN A 270 -6.18 12.76 22.60
N GLU A 271 -5.99 14.08 22.37
CA GLU A 271 -7.10 15.00 22.10
C GLU A 271 -7.90 14.57 20.85
N MET A 272 -7.21 14.09 19.80
CA MET A 272 -7.86 13.57 18.60
C MET A 272 -8.59 12.24 18.84
N GLN A 273 -8.07 11.34 19.69
CA GLN A 273 -8.76 10.10 20.08
C GLN A 273 -10.07 10.39 20.79
N GLU A 274 -10.05 11.25 21.81
CA GLU A 274 -11.23 11.65 22.57
C GLU A 274 -12.29 12.25 21.65
N LEU A 275 -11.88 13.20 20.80
CA LEU A 275 -12.77 13.84 19.83
C LEU A 275 -13.36 12.85 18.82
N TYR A 276 -12.57 11.87 18.36
CA TYR A 276 -13.02 10.85 17.42
C TYR A 276 -14.09 9.95 18.06
N VAL A 277 -13.83 9.45 19.27
CA VAL A 277 -14.75 8.57 20.01
C VAL A 277 -16.03 9.30 20.37
N GLU A 278 -15.95 10.52 20.88
CA GLU A 278 -17.13 11.35 21.20
C GLU A 278 -18.01 11.57 19.95
N ARG A 279 -17.40 11.94 18.82
CA ARG A 279 -18.13 12.21 17.58
C ARG A 279 -18.74 10.96 16.94
N LYS A 280 -18.10 9.80 17.07
CA LYS A 280 -18.69 8.52 16.61
C LYS A 280 -19.86 8.08 17.48
N ARG A 281 -19.87 8.43 18.78
CA ARG A 281 -21.04 8.23 19.67
C ARG A 281 -22.20 9.19 19.36
N HIS A 282 -21.90 10.38 18.81
CA HIS A 282 -22.90 11.38 18.43
C HIS A 282 -22.75 11.83 16.95
N PRO A 283 -23.06 10.96 15.98
CA PRO A 283 -22.83 11.26 14.57
C PRO A 283 -23.74 12.38 14.06
N VAL A 284 -23.12 13.47 13.57
CA VAL A 284 -23.78 14.56 12.86
C VAL A 284 -23.61 14.40 11.35
N LYS A 285 -24.57 14.89 10.56
CA LYS A 285 -24.57 14.77 9.08
C LYS A 285 -23.30 15.29 8.38
N THR A 286 -22.54 16.18 9.02
CA THR A 286 -21.33 16.81 8.48
C THR A 286 -20.03 16.24 9.09
N TRP A 287 -20.05 14.99 9.59
CA TRP A 287 -18.93 14.36 10.28
C TRP A 287 -17.62 14.44 9.48
N ALA A 288 -17.62 14.01 8.23
CA ALA A 288 -16.41 13.94 7.40
C ALA A 288 -15.80 15.33 7.17
N ASP A 289 -16.60 16.32 6.78
CA ASP A 289 -16.15 17.70 6.55
C ASP A 289 -15.61 18.35 7.83
N THR A 290 -16.27 18.10 8.96
CA THR A 290 -15.89 18.68 10.25
C THR A 290 -14.62 18.03 10.79
N TRP A 291 -14.47 16.70 10.63
CA TRP A 291 -13.26 15.98 10.99
C TRP A 291 -12.08 16.46 10.16
N MET A 292 -12.25 16.55 8.84
CA MET A 292 -11.21 17.02 7.93
C MET A 292 -10.72 18.43 8.22
N ARG A 293 -11.63 19.35 8.57
CA ARG A 293 -11.26 20.71 8.97
C ARG A 293 -10.43 20.72 10.25
N GLU A 294 -10.84 19.99 11.27
CA GLU A 294 -10.11 19.89 12.54
C GLU A 294 -8.71 19.29 12.36
N MET A 295 -8.61 18.25 11.53
CA MET A 295 -7.33 17.65 11.19
C MET A 295 -6.39 18.65 10.51
N ARG A 296 -6.87 19.40 9.53
CA ARG A 296 -6.04 20.41 8.84
C ARG A 296 -5.49 21.44 9.82
N THR A 297 -6.31 21.93 10.75
CA THR A 297 -5.83 22.87 11.78
C THR A 297 -4.78 22.23 12.69
N ARG A 298 -4.95 20.97 13.09
CA ARG A 298 -4.06 20.30 14.05
C ARG A 298 -2.76 19.72 13.45
N ILE A 299 -2.71 19.53 12.13
CA ILE A 299 -1.57 18.92 11.41
C ILE A 299 -0.71 19.99 10.72
N MET A 300 -1.29 21.14 10.35
CA MET A 300 -0.58 22.21 9.64
C MET A 300 0.02 23.29 10.54
N ASP A 301 -0.23 23.22 11.86
CA ASP A 301 0.47 23.99 12.90
C ASP A 301 1.65 23.18 13.48
#